data_AF-A0A2T6NK98-F1
#
_entry.id   AF-A0A2T6NK98-F1
#
_cell.length_a   1.000
_cell.length_b   1.000
_cell.length_c   1.000
_cell.angle_alpha   90.00
_cell.angle_beta   90.00
_cell.angle_gamma   90.00
#
_symmetry.space_group_name_H-M   'P 1'
#
loop_
_entity.id
_entity.type
_entity.pdbx_description
1 polymer ?
#
loop_
_entity_poly.entity_id
_entity_poly.type
_entity_poly.pdbx_seq_one_letter_code
_entity_poly.pdbx_strand_id
1 'polypeptide(L)'
;MRYIPILGLFVLALQSCSNQSLDSSSYFPLQEGLQWNYLVTTSVGNSVRHTDFSIRMGERESINSLLHAVRITSDGTRYYIAENSGGIYRTAKRTLIESKPAIDNSPHWVLKYPLRNGTQWSNPTYPFVLRRVYPYEEGLTRGMNLKMTFQIMADDETVEVPAGRFDNCIRVQGEANLTLYADARSGYQEILINTTEWYAPGVGLVKLLREEPLSNDVFAGGEVVYELKSLRR
;
A
#
# COMPACT_ATOMS: atom_id res chain seq x y z
N MET A 1 8.32 35.80 68.34
CA MET A 1 8.91 34.61 67.68
C MET A 1 8.25 34.48 66.31
N ARG A 2 9.08 34.39 65.26
CA ARG A 2 8.73 34.49 63.83
C ARG A 2 7.96 33.26 63.34
N TYR A 3 6.86 33.48 62.63
CA TYR A 3 6.21 32.47 61.79
C TYR A 3 6.92 32.41 60.43
N ILE A 4 7.33 31.22 60.01
CA ILE A 4 7.89 30.94 58.68
C ILE A 4 6.80 30.26 57.85
N PRO A 5 6.31 30.85 56.74
CA PRO A 5 5.48 30.12 55.80
C PRO A 5 6.38 29.38 54.80
N ILE A 6 6.27 28.05 54.78
CA ILE A 6 6.88 27.18 53.76
C ILE A 6 5.98 27.26 52.52
N LEU A 7 6.46 27.95 51.49
CA LEU A 7 5.81 28.03 50.18
C LEU A 7 6.14 26.74 49.40
N GLY A 8 5.19 25.82 49.32
CA GLY A 8 5.32 24.58 48.53
C GLY A 8 5.27 24.89 47.04
N LEU A 9 6.41 24.72 46.36
CA LEU A 9 6.55 24.88 44.91
C LEU A 9 5.94 23.67 44.21
N PHE A 10 4.74 23.83 43.65
CA PHE A 10 4.05 22.81 42.86
C PHE A 10 4.69 22.76 41.46
N VAL A 11 5.58 21.80 41.23
CA VAL A 11 6.20 21.58 39.91
C VAL A 11 5.19 20.86 39.02
N LEU A 12 4.52 21.63 38.16
CA LEU A 12 3.74 21.12 37.03
C LEU A 12 4.70 20.47 36.03
N ALA A 13 4.81 19.15 36.09
CA ALA A 13 5.44 18.35 35.05
C ALA A 13 4.56 18.44 33.78
N LEU A 14 4.91 19.36 32.89
CA LEU A 14 4.39 19.38 31.52
C LEU A 14 4.84 18.07 30.85
N GLN A 15 3.90 17.13 30.71
CA GLN A 15 4.08 16.01 29.81
C GLN A 15 4.13 16.58 28.39
N SER A 16 5.35 16.77 27.89
CA SER A 16 5.58 16.96 26.46
C SER A 16 5.10 15.69 25.77
N CYS A 17 3.89 15.73 25.19
CA CYS A 17 3.53 14.79 24.13
C CYS A 17 4.67 14.84 23.12
N SER A 18 5.42 13.75 23.00
CA SER A 18 6.50 13.65 22.03
C SER A 18 5.83 13.67 20.65
N ASN A 19 5.69 14.86 20.07
CA ASN A 19 5.51 15.01 18.63
C ASN A 19 6.77 14.42 18.00
N GLN A 20 6.75 13.12 17.74
CA GLN A 20 7.78 12.46 16.97
C GLN A 20 7.77 13.18 15.61
N SER A 21 8.82 13.92 15.30
CA SER A 21 8.93 14.63 14.02
C SER A 21 8.86 13.60 12.90
N LEU A 22 8.07 13.88 11.86
CA LEU A 22 8.05 13.10 10.63
C LEU A 22 9.47 12.84 10.16
N ASP A 23 9.82 11.58 9.96
CA ASP A 23 11.07 11.23 9.32
C ASP A 23 10.98 11.57 7.83
N SER A 24 11.55 12.71 7.46
CA SER A 24 11.60 13.20 6.08
C SER A 24 12.42 12.30 5.15
N SER A 25 13.19 11.35 5.68
CA SER A 25 13.96 10.39 4.90
C SER A 25 13.24 9.05 4.68
N SER A 26 12.16 8.79 5.43
CA SER A 26 11.44 7.52 5.34
C SER A 26 10.66 7.40 4.02
N TYR A 27 10.89 6.32 3.28
CA TYR A 27 10.14 5.96 2.07
C TYR A 27 8.80 5.31 2.35
N PHE A 28 8.41 5.16 3.62
CA PHE A 28 7.10 4.66 4.00
C PHE A 28 6.75 5.12 5.43
N PRO A 29 6.41 6.40 5.63
CA PRO A 29 6.23 6.96 6.96
C PRO A 29 5.00 6.35 7.65
N LEU A 30 5.20 5.88 8.89
CA LEU A 30 4.23 5.12 9.69
C LEU A 30 3.59 5.95 10.82
N GLN A 31 3.74 7.26 10.80
CA GLN A 31 3.25 8.14 11.85
C GLN A 31 1.73 8.29 11.79
N GLU A 32 1.09 8.16 12.95
CA GLU A 32 -0.35 8.40 13.14
C GLU A 32 -0.77 9.79 12.66
N GLY A 33 -1.98 9.91 12.11
CA GLY A 33 -2.55 11.18 11.65
C GLY A 33 -2.26 11.50 10.18
N LEU A 34 -1.20 10.91 9.61
CA LEU A 34 -0.91 11.03 8.18
C LEU A 34 -2.07 10.52 7.32
N GLN A 35 -2.40 11.25 6.26
CA GLN A 35 -3.41 10.85 5.29
C GLN A 35 -3.00 11.18 3.85
N TRP A 36 -3.06 10.17 2.98
CA TRP A 36 -2.86 10.27 1.55
C TRP A 36 -4.21 10.21 0.84
N ASN A 37 -4.40 11.07 -0.16
CA ASN A 37 -5.54 11.01 -1.06
C ASN A 37 -5.03 10.83 -2.49
N TYR A 38 -5.58 9.85 -3.20
CA TYR A 38 -5.17 9.47 -4.54
C TYR A 38 -6.32 9.68 -5.53
N LEU A 39 -5.98 10.10 -6.75
CA LEU A 39 -6.81 9.90 -7.92
C LEU A 39 -6.56 8.47 -8.40
N VAL A 40 -7.60 7.67 -8.53
CA VAL A 40 -7.53 6.33 -9.11
C VAL A 40 -8.20 6.35 -10.46
N THR A 41 -7.44 6.08 -11.51
CA THR A 41 -7.94 5.90 -12.87
C THR A 41 -7.94 4.42 -13.20
N THR A 42 -9.09 3.89 -13.59
CA THR A 42 -9.27 2.49 -14.01
C THR A 42 -9.70 2.46 -15.46
N SER A 43 -8.92 1.82 -16.32
CA SER A 43 -9.22 1.66 -17.74
C SER A 43 -9.38 0.17 -18.05
N VAL A 44 -10.55 -0.26 -18.54
CA VAL A 44 -10.82 -1.67 -18.88
C VAL A 44 -11.64 -1.72 -20.17
N GLY A 45 -11.09 -2.35 -21.21
CA GLY A 45 -11.63 -2.23 -22.57
C GLY A 45 -11.74 -0.75 -22.97
N ASN A 46 -12.92 -0.32 -23.40
CA ASN A 46 -13.17 1.08 -23.79
C ASN A 46 -13.67 1.97 -22.63
N SER A 47 -13.76 1.44 -21.41
CA SER A 47 -14.31 2.15 -20.25
C SER A 47 -13.20 2.74 -19.39
N VAL A 48 -13.28 4.03 -19.11
CA VAL A 48 -12.40 4.74 -18.16
C VAL A 48 -13.23 5.27 -17.00
N ARG A 49 -12.76 5.06 -15.77
CA ARG A 49 -13.40 5.51 -14.54
C ARG A 49 -12.38 6.18 -13.63
N HIS A 50 -12.76 7.33 -13.08
CA HIS A 50 -11.98 8.04 -12.07
C HIS A 50 -12.68 7.95 -10.70
N THR A 51 -11.91 7.65 -9.66
CA THR A 51 -12.42 7.62 -8.27
C THR A 51 -11.39 8.18 -7.30
N ASP A 52 -11.84 8.72 -6.17
CA ASP A 52 -10.96 9.04 -5.06
C ASP A 52 -10.72 7.80 -4.18
N PHE A 53 -9.47 7.64 -3.75
CA PHE A 53 -9.08 6.63 -2.76
C PHE A 53 -8.24 7.30 -1.69
N SER A 54 -8.47 6.98 -0.42
CA SER A 54 -7.68 7.53 0.67
C SER A 54 -7.11 6.47 1.59
N ILE A 55 -6.01 6.83 2.21
CA ILE A 55 -5.26 6.01 3.14
C ILE A 55 -4.92 6.90 4.31
N ARG A 56 -5.09 6.43 5.53
CA ARG A 56 -4.66 7.15 6.73
C ARG A 56 -3.94 6.23 7.70
N MET A 57 -3.04 6.79 8.50
CA MET A 57 -2.46 6.12 9.66
C MET A 57 -3.37 6.35 10.86
N GLY A 58 -3.91 5.26 11.40
CA GLY A 58 -4.66 5.26 12.65
C GLY A 58 -3.74 5.04 13.86
N GLU A 59 -4.38 5.03 15.03
CA GLU A 59 -3.75 4.62 16.29
C GLU A 59 -3.05 3.28 16.15
N ARG A 60 -1.89 3.15 16.80
CA ARG A 60 -1.16 1.90 16.84
C ARG A 60 -1.93 0.85 17.63
N GLU A 61 -1.99 -0.37 17.09
CA GLU A 61 -2.70 -1.50 17.71
C GLU A 61 -1.71 -2.62 18.00
N SER A 62 -1.89 -3.33 19.12
CA SER A 62 -1.05 -4.49 19.47
C SER A 62 -1.71 -5.80 19.02
N ILE A 63 -0.93 -6.64 18.34
CA ILE A 63 -1.32 -8.01 17.97
C ILE A 63 -0.26 -8.94 18.53
N ASN A 64 -0.67 -9.93 19.34
CA ASN A 64 0.25 -10.88 20.00
C ASN A 64 1.42 -10.17 20.71
N SER A 65 1.11 -9.09 21.43
CA SER A 65 2.09 -8.25 22.16
C SER A 65 3.10 -7.48 21.29
N LEU A 66 2.95 -7.52 19.96
CA LEU A 66 3.73 -6.69 19.03
C LEU A 66 2.90 -5.46 18.64
N LEU A 67 3.48 -4.27 18.81
CA LEU A 67 2.86 -3.00 18.44
C LEU A 67 2.99 -2.77 16.93
N HIS A 68 1.88 -2.47 16.26
CA HIS A 68 1.83 -2.24 14.82
C HIS A 68 1.37 -0.83 14.50
N ALA A 69 1.92 -0.27 13.42
CA ALA A 69 1.30 0.86 12.75
C ALA A 69 0.07 0.38 11.98
N VAL A 70 -1.05 1.12 12.06
CA VAL A 70 -2.31 0.71 11.43
C VAL A 70 -2.61 1.61 10.25
N ARG A 71 -2.48 1.06 9.04
CA ARG A 71 -2.85 1.75 7.79
C ARG A 71 -4.31 1.41 7.46
N ILE A 72 -5.14 2.43 7.28
CA ILE A 72 -6.58 2.29 7.07
C ILE A 72 -6.93 2.88 5.71
N THR A 73 -7.51 2.08 4.82
CA THR A 73 -7.95 2.50 3.49
C THR A 73 -9.40 2.99 3.51
N SER A 74 -9.82 3.74 2.48
CA SER A 74 -11.16 4.34 2.40
C SER A 74 -12.29 3.33 2.30
N ASP A 75 -11.99 2.09 1.89
CA ASP A 75 -12.90 0.94 1.94
C ASP A 75 -13.01 0.31 3.35
N GLY A 76 -12.31 0.88 4.34
CA GLY A 76 -12.29 0.45 5.73
C GLY A 76 -11.35 -0.71 6.05
N THR A 77 -10.59 -1.21 5.08
CA THR A 77 -9.59 -2.24 5.33
C THR A 77 -8.44 -1.68 6.19
N ARG A 78 -8.07 -2.43 7.24
CA ARG A 78 -6.94 -2.15 8.12
C ARG A 78 -5.80 -3.09 7.79
N TYR A 79 -4.61 -2.54 7.63
CA TYR A 79 -3.36 -3.26 7.43
C TYR A 79 -2.45 -2.99 8.63
N TYR A 80 -1.95 -4.05 9.24
CA TYR A 80 -1.08 -4.00 10.41
C TYR A 80 0.37 -4.10 9.93
N ILE A 81 1.10 -3.00 10.06
CA ILE A 81 2.45 -2.84 9.51
C ILE A 81 3.47 -2.82 10.64
N ALA A 82 4.57 -3.52 10.40
CA ALA A 82 5.76 -3.54 11.25
C ALA A 82 7.01 -3.25 10.40
N GLU A 83 8.08 -2.90 11.08
CA GLU A 83 9.39 -2.64 10.48
C GLU A 83 10.48 -3.35 11.30
N ASN A 84 11.47 -3.91 10.61
CA ASN A 84 12.66 -4.47 11.23
C ASN A 84 13.88 -4.23 10.31
N SER A 85 15.02 -4.83 10.66
CA SER A 85 16.26 -4.69 9.89
C SER A 85 16.18 -5.20 8.43
N GLY A 86 15.18 -6.03 8.10
CA GLY A 86 14.93 -6.53 6.75
C GLY A 86 14.00 -5.67 5.90
N GLY A 87 13.32 -4.69 6.49
CA GLY A 87 12.41 -3.79 5.79
C GLY A 87 11.06 -3.62 6.48
N ILE A 88 10.10 -3.14 5.71
CA ILE A 88 8.74 -2.79 6.13
C ILE A 88 7.78 -3.82 5.56
N TYR A 89 6.93 -4.38 6.42
CA TYR A 89 6.05 -5.49 6.05
C TYR A 89 4.73 -5.46 6.80
N ARG A 90 3.72 -6.03 6.16
CA ARG A 90 2.43 -6.33 6.79
C ARG A 90 2.49 -7.69 7.47
N THR A 91 1.88 -7.75 8.65
CA THR A 91 1.73 -8.97 9.47
C THR A 91 0.30 -9.46 9.57
N ALA A 92 -0.68 -8.58 9.37
CA ALA A 92 -2.09 -8.92 9.41
C ALA A 92 -2.93 -7.93 8.59
N LYS A 93 -4.14 -8.36 8.25
CA LYS A 93 -5.19 -7.52 7.65
C LYS A 93 -6.52 -7.72 8.36
N ARG A 94 -7.38 -6.69 8.33
CA ARG A 94 -8.76 -6.77 8.81
C ARG A 94 -9.67 -5.95 7.90
N THR A 95 -10.62 -6.60 7.27
CA THR A 95 -11.68 -5.96 6.49
C THR A 95 -12.81 -5.45 7.40
N LEU A 96 -13.73 -4.65 6.86
CA LEU A 96 -14.86 -4.11 7.62
C LEU A 96 -15.77 -5.17 8.26
N ILE A 97 -15.85 -6.36 7.66
CA ILE A 97 -16.74 -7.43 8.11
C ILE A 97 -16.08 -8.36 9.15
N GLU A 98 -14.77 -8.24 9.35
CA GLU A 98 -14.02 -9.09 10.26
C GLU A 98 -13.93 -8.45 11.65
N SER A 99 -14.31 -9.23 12.68
CA SER A 99 -14.22 -8.80 14.07
C SER A 99 -12.80 -8.81 14.64
N LYS A 100 -11.90 -9.60 14.03
CA LYS A 100 -10.50 -9.75 14.43
C LYS A 100 -9.57 -9.73 13.21
N PRO A 101 -8.31 -9.30 13.35
CA PRO A 101 -7.34 -9.36 12.25
C PRO A 101 -7.03 -10.80 11.85
N ALA A 102 -6.99 -11.04 10.53
CA ALA A 102 -6.43 -12.24 9.94
C ALA A 102 -4.91 -12.07 9.83
N ILE A 103 -4.16 -12.93 10.53
CA ILE A 103 -2.70 -12.94 10.50
C ILE A 103 -2.22 -13.48 9.16
N ASP A 104 -1.25 -12.81 8.54
CA ASP A 104 -0.62 -13.32 7.32
C ASP A 104 0.25 -14.54 7.66
N ASN A 105 0.16 -15.60 6.85
CA ASN A 105 0.97 -16.81 7.04
C ASN A 105 2.49 -16.56 6.88
N SER A 106 2.85 -15.47 6.20
CA SER A 106 4.22 -15.01 6.01
C SER A 106 4.23 -13.48 5.90
N PRO A 107 5.31 -12.79 6.27
CA PRO A 107 5.42 -11.34 6.08
C PRO A 107 5.12 -10.93 4.64
N HIS A 108 4.15 -10.05 4.45
CA HIS A 108 3.85 -9.45 3.16
C HIS A 108 4.62 -8.14 3.05
N TRP A 109 5.76 -8.19 2.36
CA TRP A 109 6.72 -7.08 2.31
C TRP A 109 6.17 -5.90 1.53
N VAL A 110 6.26 -4.70 2.10
CA VAL A 110 5.94 -3.45 1.39
C VAL A 110 7.21 -2.94 0.69
N LEU A 111 8.29 -2.81 1.46
CA LEU A 111 9.63 -2.47 0.96
C LEU A 111 10.65 -3.33 1.70
N LYS A 112 11.63 -3.87 0.98
CA LYS A 112 12.75 -4.62 1.56
C LYS A 112 14.03 -3.80 1.60
N TYR A 113 14.82 -4.01 2.64
CA TYR A 113 16.16 -3.43 2.76
C TYR A 113 17.23 -4.36 2.18
N PRO A 114 18.32 -3.79 1.62
CA PRO A 114 18.58 -2.35 1.43
C PRO A 114 17.72 -1.72 0.32
N LEU A 115 17.34 -0.45 0.47
CA LEU A 115 16.60 0.31 -0.54
C LEU A 115 17.50 0.73 -1.70
N ARG A 116 17.89 -0.23 -2.54
CA ARG A 116 18.77 -0.01 -3.70
C ARG A 116 18.41 -0.94 -4.84
N ASN A 117 18.84 -0.59 -6.06
CA ASN A 117 18.65 -1.41 -7.25
C ASN A 117 19.06 -2.88 -7.02
N GLY A 118 18.20 -3.80 -7.44
CA GLY A 118 18.42 -5.25 -7.37
C GLY A 118 17.88 -5.93 -6.12
N THR A 119 17.41 -5.18 -5.10
CA THR A 119 16.75 -5.78 -3.95
C THR A 119 15.40 -6.37 -4.35
N GLN A 120 15.16 -7.64 -4.00
CA GLN A 120 14.00 -8.42 -4.44
C GLN A 120 13.21 -9.07 -3.31
N TRP A 121 11.91 -9.27 -3.54
CA TRP A 121 11.03 -10.07 -2.69
C TRP A 121 9.87 -10.64 -3.50
N SER A 122 9.04 -11.47 -2.87
CA SER A 122 7.78 -11.92 -3.49
C SER A 122 6.65 -11.85 -2.48
N ASN A 123 5.45 -11.52 -2.97
CA ASN A 123 4.22 -11.52 -2.19
C ASN A 123 3.09 -12.24 -2.94
N PRO A 124 2.10 -12.80 -2.23
CA PRO A 124 0.83 -13.12 -2.84
C PRO A 124 0.09 -11.83 -3.24
N THR A 125 -0.51 -11.82 -4.41
CA THR A 125 -1.36 -10.74 -4.92
C THR A 125 -2.58 -11.31 -5.65
N TYR A 126 -3.47 -10.43 -6.09
CA TYR A 126 -4.68 -10.73 -6.84
C TYR A 126 -4.82 -9.76 -8.00
N PRO A 127 -5.55 -10.11 -9.07
CA PRO A 127 -5.90 -9.14 -10.10
C PRO A 127 -6.73 -7.98 -9.54
N PHE A 128 -6.59 -6.78 -10.09
CA PHE A 128 -7.32 -5.58 -9.69
C PHE A 128 -8.51 -5.31 -10.59
N VAL A 129 -8.40 -5.64 -11.87
CA VAL A 129 -9.38 -5.27 -12.90
C VAL A 129 -9.78 -6.41 -13.82
N LEU A 130 -9.06 -7.53 -13.75
CA LEU A 130 -9.38 -8.71 -14.53
C LEU A 130 -10.79 -9.21 -14.23
N ARG A 131 -11.55 -9.48 -15.29
CA ARG A 131 -12.90 -10.03 -15.23
C ARG A 131 -13.17 -10.97 -16.39
N ARG A 132 -14.04 -11.94 -16.16
CA ARG A 132 -14.73 -12.69 -17.21
C ARG A 132 -15.93 -11.87 -17.69
N VAL A 133 -16.15 -11.83 -19.00
CA VAL A 133 -17.25 -11.12 -19.66
C VAL A 133 -18.21 -12.07 -20.40
N TYR A 134 -17.82 -13.33 -20.60
CA TYR A 134 -18.66 -14.39 -21.17
C TYR A 134 -18.44 -15.72 -20.43
N PRO A 135 -19.48 -16.55 -20.18
CA PRO A 135 -20.90 -16.36 -20.55
C PRO A 135 -21.67 -15.38 -19.65
N TYR A 136 -21.08 -14.95 -18.55
CA TYR A 136 -21.62 -13.93 -17.65
C TYR A 136 -20.47 -13.08 -17.10
N GLU A 137 -20.79 -11.88 -16.64
CA GLU A 137 -19.79 -11.00 -16.02
C GLU A 137 -19.41 -11.48 -14.61
N GLU A 138 -18.12 -11.68 -14.38
CA GLU A 138 -17.57 -12.08 -13.09
C GLU A 138 -16.21 -11.42 -12.86
N GLY A 139 -16.05 -10.72 -11.73
CA GLY A 139 -14.77 -10.15 -11.33
C GLY A 139 -13.83 -11.24 -10.83
N LEU A 140 -12.61 -11.27 -11.37
CA LEU A 140 -11.56 -12.24 -11.01
C LEU A 140 -10.58 -11.68 -9.96
N THR A 141 -11.02 -10.64 -9.24
CA THR A 141 -10.20 -9.86 -8.31
C THR A 141 -10.12 -10.46 -6.91
N ARG A 142 -10.80 -11.60 -6.68
CA ARG A 142 -10.83 -12.33 -5.40
C ARG A 142 -10.65 -13.81 -5.65
N GLY A 143 -10.06 -14.52 -4.68
CA GLY A 143 -9.85 -15.98 -4.74
C GLY A 143 -8.67 -16.42 -5.63
N MET A 144 -8.18 -15.55 -6.52
CA MET A 144 -7.05 -15.82 -7.40
C MET A 144 -5.72 -15.40 -6.76
N ASN A 145 -5.14 -16.24 -5.92
CA ASN A 145 -3.81 -16.00 -5.38
C ASN A 145 -2.74 -16.26 -6.45
N LEU A 146 -2.03 -15.21 -6.87
CA LEU A 146 -0.82 -15.34 -7.67
C LEU A 146 0.40 -14.84 -6.89
N LYS A 147 1.56 -15.44 -7.14
CA LYS A 147 2.83 -14.97 -6.57
C LYS A 147 3.40 -13.92 -7.51
N MET A 148 3.60 -12.71 -6.98
CA MET A 148 4.29 -11.63 -7.68
C MET A 148 5.69 -11.46 -7.11
N THR A 149 6.67 -11.31 -7.99
CA THR A 149 8.06 -11.03 -7.64
C THR A 149 8.33 -9.56 -7.88
N PHE A 150 8.79 -8.87 -6.84
CA PHE A 150 9.12 -7.46 -6.85
C PHE A 150 10.63 -7.25 -6.84
N GLN A 151 11.07 -6.18 -7.49
CA GLN A 151 12.45 -5.71 -7.53
C GLN A 151 12.51 -4.18 -7.46
N ILE A 152 13.44 -3.63 -6.68
CA ILE A 152 13.81 -2.21 -6.80
C ILE A 152 14.62 -2.04 -8.08
N MET A 153 14.14 -1.18 -8.97
CA MET A 153 14.72 -0.93 -10.28
C MET A 153 15.54 0.36 -10.33
N ALA A 154 15.18 1.34 -9.51
CA ALA A 154 15.86 2.62 -9.38
C ALA A 154 15.60 3.21 -7.98
N ASP A 155 16.51 4.06 -7.52
CA ASP A 155 16.50 4.73 -6.22
C ASP A 155 16.74 6.24 -6.30
N ASP A 156 16.64 6.82 -7.50
CA ASP A 156 16.92 8.23 -7.81
C ASP A 156 15.91 8.87 -8.79
N GLU A 157 14.72 8.28 -8.99
CA GLU A 157 13.78 8.77 -10.00
C GLU A 157 13.06 10.07 -9.60
N THR A 158 12.74 10.90 -10.60
CA THR A 158 11.82 12.03 -10.43
C THR A 158 10.43 11.64 -10.92
N VAL A 159 9.41 11.88 -10.10
CA VAL A 159 8.01 11.57 -10.39
C VAL A 159 7.15 12.81 -10.22
N GLU A 160 6.33 13.11 -11.23
CA GLU A 160 5.33 14.17 -11.20
C GLU A 160 3.92 13.58 -11.13
N VAL A 161 3.14 14.05 -10.17
CA VAL A 161 1.74 13.68 -9.92
C VAL A 161 0.96 14.93 -9.50
N PRO A 162 -0.37 14.90 -9.36
CA PRO A 162 -1.14 16.09 -8.99
C PRO A 162 -0.71 16.76 -7.67
N ALA A 163 -0.13 16.01 -6.73
CA ALA A 163 0.42 16.55 -5.48
C ALA A 163 1.74 17.33 -5.65
N GLY A 164 2.35 17.31 -6.84
CA GLY A 164 3.59 17.99 -7.16
C GLY A 164 4.66 17.05 -7.73
N ARG A 165 5.90 17.55 -7.72
CA ARG A 165 7.10 16.83 -8.15
C ARG A 165 7.84 16.26 -6.94
N PHE A 166 8.27 15.02 -7.05
CA PHE A 166 9.05 14.30 -6.04
C PHE A 166 10.35 13.80 -6.66
N ASP A 167 11.48 14.11 -6.05
CA ASP A 167 12.81 13.67 -6.48
C ASP A 167 13.35 12.59 -5.53
N ASN A 168 14.32 11.80 -6.01
CA ASN A 168 14.89 10.64 -5.29
C ASN A 168 13.82 9.59 -4.96
N CYS A 169 12.92 9.30 -5.89
CA CYS A 169 11.93 8.25 -5.73
C CYS A 169 12.55 6.86 -5.97
N ILE A 170 12.15 5.90 -5.16
CA ILE A 170 12.40 4.48 -5.43
C ILE A 170 11.32 3.98 -6.40
N ARG A 171 11.73 3.39 -7.51
CA ARG A 171 10.85 2.63 -8.40
C ARG A 171 10.97 1.14 -8.11
N VAL A 172 9.84 0.53 -7.77
CA VAL A 172 9.68 -0.92 -7.60
C VAL A 172 8.88 -1.46 -8.79
N GLN A 173 9.34 -2.56 -9.39
CA GLN A 173 8.58 -3.31 -10.38
C GLN A 173 8.22 -4.68 -9.84
N GLY A 174 6.99 -5.11 -10.09
CA GLY A 174 6.44 -6.40 -9.73
C GLY A 174 5.92 -7.12 -10.96
N GLU A 175 6.29 -8.39 -11.12
CA GLU A 175 5.86 -9.23 -12.23
C GLU A 175 5.23 -10.51 -11.72
N ALA A 176 4.16 -10.95 -12.38
CA ALA A 176 3.51 -12.22 -12.10
C ALA A 176 2.84 -12.79 -13.35
N ASN A 177 2.84 -14.11 -13.47
CA ASN A 177 2.08 -14.79 -14.52
C ASN A 177 0.83 -15.42 -13.92
N LEU A 178 -0.27 -15.28 -14.66
CA LEU A 178 -1.54 -15.92 -14.35
C LEU A 178 -2.02 -16.74 -15.54
N THR A 179 -2.40 -17.99 -15.29
CA THR A 179 -2.99 -18.86 -16.31
C THR A 179 -4.48 -19.04 -16.05
N LEU A 180 -5.31 -18.74 -17.05
CA LEU A 180 -6.76 -18.83 -16.98
C LEU A 180 -7.32 -19.69 -18.11
N TYR A 181 -8.27 -20.57 -17.80
CA TYR A 181 -9.02 -21.28 -18.84
C TYR A 181 -10.13 -20.39 -19.39
N ALA A 182 -10.04 -20.04 -20.67
CA ALA A 182 -11.06 -19.25 -21.37
C ALA A 182 -12.29 -20.11 -21.66
N ASP A 183 -12.18 -21.02 -22.63
CA ASP A 183 -13.23 -21.93 -23.07
C ASP A 183 -12.64 -23.11 -23.87
N ALA A 184 -13.50 -23.99 -24.39
CA ALA A 184 -13.08 -25.16 -25.15
C ALA A 184 -12.41 -24.83 -26.50
N ARG A 185 -12.59 -23.61 -27.03
CA ARG A 185 -12.02 -23.17 -28.31
C ARG A 185 -10.66 -22.50 -28.13
N SER A 186 -10.56 -21.64 -27.13
CA SER A 186 -9.43 -20.76 -26.86
C SER A 186 -8.46 -21.33 -25.82
N GLY A 187 -8.89 -22.35 -25.06
CA GLY A 187 -8.06 -23.07 -24.09
C GLY A 187 -7.55 -22.19 -22.95
N TYR A 188 -6.36 -22.49 -22.47
CA TYR A 188 -5.69 -21.71 -21.43
C TYR A 188 -4.99 -20.49 -22.02
N GLN A 189 -5.11 -19.36 -21.32
CA GLN A 189 -4.52 -18.07 -21.63
C GLN A 189 -3.54 -17.71 -20.52
N GLU A 190 -2.33 -17.29 -20.89
CA GLU A 190 -1.34 -16.75 -19.97
C GLU A 190 -1.38 -15.22 -19.98
N ILE A 191 -1.36 -14.62 -18.80
CA ILE A 191 -1.48 -13.18 -18.59
C ILE A 191 -0.30 -12.75 -17.76
N LEU A 192 0.54 -11.89 -18.33
CA LEU A 192 1.60 -11.21 -17.60
C LEU A 192 1.00 -10.00 -16.89
N ILE A 193 1.02 -10.02 -15.57
CA ILE A 193 0.54 -8.95 -14.71
C ILE A 193 1.74 -8.18 -14.19
N ASN A 194 1.77 -6.88 -14.48
CA ASN A 194 2.84 -6.00 -14.06
C ASN A 194 2.33 -4.95 -13.06
N THR A 195 3.18 -4.60 -12.10
CA THR A 195 2.97 -3.49 -11.19
C THR A 195 4.22 -2.64 -11.14
N THR A 196 4.06 -1.33 -11.24
CA THR A 196 5.13 -0.38 -10.96
C THR A 196 4.68 0.56 -9.84
N GLU A 197 5.50 0.71 -8.81
CA GLU A 197 5.25 1.55 -7.64
C GLU A 197 6.38 2.53 -7.46
N TRP A 198 6.04 3.78 -7.13
CA TRP A 198 7.01 4.83 -6.84
C TRP A 198 6.83 5.32 -5.42
N TYR A 199 7.93 5.32 -4.65
CA TYR A 199 7.98 5.76 -3.26
C TYR A 199 8.90 6.97 -3.14
N ALA A 200 8.40 8.07 -2.57
CA ALA A 200 9.20 9.28 -2.33
C ALA A 200 9.58 9.41 -0.84
N PRO A 201 10.76 9.97 -0.52
CA PRO A 201 11.20 10.16 0.85
C PRO A 201 10.30 11.16 1.59
N GLY A 202 9.96 10.85 2.84
CA GLY A 202 9.07 11.64 3.70
C GLY A 202 7.59 11.65 3.27
N VAL A 203 7.24 10.86 2.24
CA VAL A 203 5.89 10.81 1.65
C VAL A 203 5.38 9.38 1.58
N GLY A 204 6.16 8.43 1.07
CA GLY A 204 5.68 7.09 0.79
C GLY A 204 5.22 6.93 -0.66
N LEU A 205 4.22 6.08 -0.90
CA LEU A 205 3.72 5.77 -2.23
C LEU A 205 3.14 7.04 -2.90
N VAL A 206 3.76 7.50 -3.99
CA VAL A 206 3.30 8.67 -4.75
C VAL A 206 2.55 8.27 -6.02
N LYS A 207 2.91 7.13 -6.61
CA LYS A 207 2.28 6.60 -7.82
C LYS A 207 2.29 5.07 -7.81
N LEU A 208 1.22 4.48 -8.34
CA LEU A 208 1.14 3.04 -8.64
C LEU A 208 0.53 2.88 -10.02
N LEU A 209 1.11 1.99 -10.84
CA LEU A 209 0.54 1.50 -12.09
C LEU A 209 0.41 -0.02 -11.99
N ARG A 210 -0.79 -0.54 -12.25
CA ARG A 210 -1.08 -1.97 -12.38
C ARG A 210 -1.54 -2.22 -13.81
N GLU A 211 -0.92 -3.16 -14.49
CA GLU A 211 -1.24 -3.57 -15.86
C GLU A 211 -1.63 -5.05 -15.86
N GLU A 212 -2.84 -5.34 -16.34
CA GLU A 212 -3.42 -6.67 -16.48
C GLU A 212 -3.94 -6.83 -17.92
N PRO A 213 -3.05 -6.84 -18.93
CA PRO A 213 -3.44 -6.81 -20.33
C PRO A 213 -4.14 -8.12 -20.73
N LEU A 214 -5.45 -8.03 -20.96
CA LEU A 214 -6.23 -9.11 -21.55
C LEU A 214 -7.46 -8.56 -22.27
N SER A 215 -7.66 -8.95 -23.52
CA SER A 215 -8.84 -8.55 -24.27
C SER A 215 -9.20 -9.65 -25.27
N ASN A 216 -10.25 -10.40 -24.96
CA ASN A 216 -10.85 -11.38 -25.86
C ASN A 216 -12.34 -11.55 -25.53
N ASP A 217 -13.02 -12.46 -26.23
CA ASP A 217 -14.46 -12.69 -26.07
C ASP A 217 -14.85 -13.21 -24.67
N VAL A 218 -13.90 -13.76 -23.91
CA VAL A 218 -14.14 -14.37 -22.60
C VAL A 218 -13.70 -13.49 -21.45
N PHE A 219 -12.62 -12.73 -21.60
CA PHE A 219 -12.02 -11.95 -20.54
C PHE A 219 -11.69 -10.53 -20.97
N ALA A 220 -11.81 -9.63 -20.01
CA ALA A 220 -11.35 -8.26 -20.11
C ALA A 220 -10.45 -7.92 -18.92
N GLY A 221 -9.31 -7.33 -19.23
CA GLY A 221 -8.37 -6.72 -18.31
C GLY A 221 -8.08 -5.29 -18.75
N GLY A 222 -7.06 -4.68 -18.16
CA GLY A 222 -6.73 -3.30 -18.40
C GLY A 222 -5.73 -2.78 -17.39
N GLU A 223 -5.86 -1.52 -16.99
CA GLU A 223 -4.91 -0.83 -16.14
C GLU A 223 -5.59 -0.11 -14.97
N VAL A 224 -4.83 0.04 -13.88
CA VAL A 224 -5.18 0.92 -12.77
C VAL A 224 -4.00 1.80 -12.42
N VAL A 225 -4.23 3.10 -12.36
CA VAL A 225 -3.24 4.10 -11.96
C VAL A 225 -3.72 4.81 -10.70
N TYR A 226 -2.87 4.84 -9.68
CA TYR A 226 -3.04 5.69 -8.49
C TYR A 226 -2.03 6.82 -8.59
N GLU A 227 -2.50 8.06 -8.47
CA GLU A 227 -1.63 9.25 -8.42
C GLU A 227 -1.96 10.08 -7.19
N LEU A 228 -0.94 10.41 -6.40
CA LEU A 228 -1.12 11.19 -5.18
C LEU A 228 -1.68 12.58 -5.53
N LYS A 229 -2.81 12.93 -4.94
CA LYS A 229 -3.44 14.26 -5.02
C LYS A 229 -3.01 15.16 -3.88
N SER A 230 -2.86 14.59 -2.67
CA SER A 230 -2.43 15.34 -1.50
C SER A 230 -1.96 14.42 -0.37
N LEU A 231 -1.04 14.94 0.44
CA LEU A 231 -0.65 14.41 1.74
C LEU A 231 -1.09 15.40 2.82
N ARG A 232 -1.86 14.93 3.80
CA ARG A 232 -2.21 15.67 5.02
C ARG A 232 -1.41 15.11 6.18
N ARG A 233 -0.97 16.00 7.07
CA ARG A 233 -0.14 15.72 8.23
C ARG A 233 -0.88 16.16 9.48
#